data_AF-A0A8T9QAY9-F1
#
_entry.id   AF-A0A8T9QAY9-F1
#
_cell.length_a   1.000
_cell.length_b   1.000
_cell.length_c   1.000
_cell.angle_alpha   90.00
_cell.angle_beta   90.00
_cell.angle_gamma   90.00
#
_symmetry.space_group_name_H-M   'P 1'
#
loop_
_entity.id
_entity.type
_entity.pdbx_description
1 polymer ?
#
loop_
_entity_poly.entity_id
_entity_poly.type
_entity_poly.pdbx_seq_one_letter_code
_entity_poly.pdbx_strand_id
1 'polypeptide(L)'
;MKSVILRVVLLLACCGQFFTGFAQTSAQAARPGGAPADTVAGEARITRLFTQRLCEQIDLESRHQDFSVLTKAQGMGLLQDMLTNVIIRDSTEFNTFVLRASSEDAAVQRLSINAVLGLRTVCPLANKLLVQLGIQMTNLDTNLSASQQQIVRTVALDLCGQMAALNSVQAFSRRLPTERLELYYQARIAAIRRHGQTILIAFGDELLNDARLEDNMWLNVDQVMFEECPDLTGLLRVDRGMANLQKQSKEPEPAQPTKATPARRGHKK
;
A
#
# COMPACT_ATOMS: atom_id res chain seq x y z
N MET A 1 5.37 26.04 -58.28
CA MET A 1 5.91 25.18 -57.20
C MET A 1 5.46 23.73 -57.43
N LYS A 2 6.01 23.06 -58.45
CA LYS A 2 5.57 21.72 -58.91
C LYS A 2 6.71 20.68 -58.95
N SER A 3 7.89 20.99 -58.39
CA SER A 3 9.12 20.20 -58.62
C SER A 3 9.71 19.49 -57.40
N VAL A 4 8.93 19.25 -56.33
CA VAL A 4 9.47 18.62 -55.10
C VAL A 4 8.84 17.24 -54.81
N ILE A 5 7.77 16.85 -55.50
CA ILE A 5 7.04 15.58 -55.25
C ILE A 5 7.71 14.37 -55.94
N LEU A 6 8.64 14.59 -56.88
CA LEU A 6 9.16 13.53 -57.75
C LEU A 6 10.38 12.76 -57.21
N ARG A 7 10.83 12.99 -55.96
CA ARG A 7 12.06 12.36 -55.42
C ARG A 7 11.86 11.30 -54.33
N VAL A 8 10.64 11.09 -53.82
CA VAL A 8 10.42 10.15 -52.71
C VAL A 8 9.89 8.77 -53.16
N VAL A 9 9.36 8.67 -54.38
CA VAL A 9 8.79 7.40 -54.89
C VAL A 9 9.87 6.42 -55.39
N LEU A 10 11.11 6.86 -55.61
CA LEU A 10 12.17 6.03 -56.20
C LEU A 10 13.03 5.23 -55.19
N LEU A 11 12.74 5.30 -53.88
CA LEU A 11 13.47 4.59 -52.83
C LEU A 11 12.73 3.34 -52.31
N LEU A 12 11.72 2.86 -53.03
CA LEU A 12 10.88 1.72 -52.63
C LEU A 12 11.12 0.43 -53.43
N ALA A 13 12.18 0.35 -54.25
CA ALA A 13 12.32 -0.72 -55.26
C ALA A 13 13.63 -1.53 -55.22
N CYS A 14 14.32 -1.68 -54.08
CA CYS A 14 15.59 -2.43 -54.04
C CYS A 14 15.82 -3.41 -52.87
N CYS A 15 14.79 -3.80 -52.11
CA CYS A 15 14.96 -4.81 -51.05
C CYS A 15 13.97 -5.98 -51.16
N GLY A 16 13.58 -6.34 -52.38
CA GLY A 16 12.92 -7.61 -52.65
C GLY A 16 13.88 -8.53 -53.38
N GLN A 17 14.47 -9.50 -52.67
CA GLN A 17 14.86 -10.85 -53.12
C GLN A 17 16.05 -11.39 -52.32
N PHE A 18 15.78 -11.98 -51.15
CA PHE A 18 16.52 -13.12 -50.63
C PHE A 18 15.58 -13.95 -49.74
N PHE A 19 14.67 -14.66 -50.39
CA PHE A 19 13.98 -15.82 -49.82
C PHE A 19 14.53 -17.06 -50.52
N THR A 20 15.53 -17.68 -49.90
CA THR A 20 15.84 -19.11 -50.14
C THR A 20 16.00 -19.80 -48.80
N GLY A 21 15.13 -20.79 -48.62
CA GLY A 21 14.89 -21.62 -47.46
C GLY A 21 16.08 -22.03 -46.59
N PHE A 22 15.84 -21.92 -45.29
CA PHE A 22 16.09 -23.00 -44.36
C PHE A 22 14.76 -23.32 -43.66
N ALA A 23 14.13 -24.42 -44.05
CA ALA A 23 13.09 -25.06 -43.25
C ALA A 23 13.79 -25.68 -42.04
N GLN A 24 14.04 -24.86 -41.01
CA GLN A 24 14.51 -25.32 -39.73
C GLN A 24 13.26 -25.75 -38.95
N THR A 25 12.89 -27.02 -39.12
CA THR A 25 11.97 -27.74 -38.21
C THR A 25 12.68 -27.87 -36.87
N SER A 26 12.79 -26.76 -36.14
CA SER A 26 13.02 -26.81 -34.70
C SER A 26 11.74 -27.35 -34.10
N ALA A 27 11.71 -28.67 -33.89
CA ALA A 27 10.88 -29.27 -32.89
C ALA A 27 11.11 -28.48 -31.59
N GLN A 28 10.19 -27.56 -31.30
CA GLN A 28 10.09 -26.93 -30.00
C GLN A 28 9.75 -28.07 -29.05
N ALA A 29 10.80 -28.66 -28.49
CA ALA A 29 10.70 -29.43 -27.27
C ALA A 29 9.90 -28.56 -26.31
N ALA A 30 8.67 -28.99 -26.03
CA ALA A 30 7.84 -28.43 -24.99
C ALA A 30 8.70 -28.39 -23.73
N ARG A 31 9.20 -27.20 -23.38
CA ARG A 31 9.98 -27.00 -22.16
C ARG A 31 9.06 -27.40 -21.00
N PRO A 32 9.37 -28.46 -20.25
CA PRO A 32 8.57 -28.83 -19.11
C PRO A 32 8.81 -27.75 -18.05
N GLY A 33 7.72 -27.14 -17.58
CA GLY A 33 7.73 -26.30 -16.39
C GLY A 33 8.42 -24.95 -16.55
N GLY A 34 7.77 -24.00 -17.21
CA GLY A 34 7.98 -22.61 -16.86
C GLY A 34 7.67 -22.46 -15.37
N ALA A 35 8.69 -22.20 -14.56
CA ALA A 35 8.51 -21.82 -13.17
C ALA A 35 7.48 -20.68 -13.12
N PRO A 36 6.47 -20.74 -12.23
CA PRO A 36 5.44 -19.70 -12.16
C PRO A 36 6.12 -18.34 -12.07
N ALA A 37 5.66 -17.39 -12.90
CA ALA A 37 6.23 -16.05 -13.01
C ALA A 37 6.36 -15.43 -11.61
N ASP A 38 7.59 -15.41 -11.09
CA ASP A 38 8.02 -15.09 -9.73
C ASP A 38 6.93 -14.41 -8.86
N THR A 39 6.09 -15.28 -8.32
CA THR A 39 4.91 -15.02 -7.51
C THR A 39 5.36 -14.71 -6.09
N VAL A 40 4.95 -13.58 -5.51
CA VAL A 40 5.22 -13.17 -4.13
C VAL A 40 6.68 -12.86 -3.78
N ALA A 41 7.65 -13.72 -4.13
CA ALA A 41 9.06 -13.51 -3.82
C ALA A 41 9.67 -12.30 -4.56
N GLY A 42 9.29 -12.11 -5.83
CA GLY A 42 9.65 -10.92 -6.60
C GLY A 42 9.13 -9.61 -5.97
N GLU A 43 7.88 -9.63 -5.47
CA GLU A 43 7.27 -8.48 -4.79
C GLU A 43 7.95 -8.16 -3.45
N ALA A 44 8.20 -9.17 -2.63
CA ALA A 44 8.88 -8.99 -1.36
C ALA A 44 10.30 -8.41 -1.57
N ARG A 45 11.01 -8.86 -2.61
CA ARG A 45 12.33 -8.34 -2.98
C ARG A 45 12.27 -6.85 -3.36
N ILE A 46 11.38 -6.45 -4.26
CA ILE A 46 11.29 -5.05 -4.68
C ILE A 46 10.79 -4.15 -3.55
N THR A 47 9.85 -4.64 -2.72
CA THR A 47 9.40 -3.93 -1.52
C THR A 47 10.56 -3.67 -0.57
N ARG A 48 11.40 -4.67 -0.30
CA ARG A 48 12.59 -4.51 0.55
C ARG A 48 13.58 -3.50 -0.04
N LEU A 49 13.84 -3.57 -1.35
CA LEU A 49 14.69 -2.60 -2.05
C LEU A 49 14.15 -1.18 -1.86
N PHE A 50 12.87 -0.97 -2.17
CA PHE A 50 12.22 0.34 -2.05
C PHE A 50 12.21 0.86 -0.60
N THR A 51 11.94 -0.02 0.37
CA THR A 51 11.98 0.32 1.80
C THR A 51 13.38 0.79 2.20
N GLN A 52 14.44 0.07 1.78
CA GLN A 52 15.82 0.45 2.07
C GLN A 52 16.18 1.80 1.42
N ARG A 53 15.79 2.00 0.16
CA ARG A 53 16.02 3.26 -0.57
C ARG A 53 15.30 4.45 0.04
N LEU A 54 14.06 4.26 0.48
CA LEU A 54 13.33 5.27 1.24
C LEU A 54 14.01 5.58 2.56
N CYS A 55 14.55 4.57 3.26
CA CYS A 55 15.28 4.82 4.50
C CYS A 55 16.57 5.62 4.26
N GLU A 56 17.32 5.32 3.19
CA GLU A 56 18.48 6.12 2.77
C GLU A 56 18.08 7.60 2.54
N GLN A 57 16.98 7.84 1.83
CA GLN A 57 16.47 9.19 1.58
C GLN A 57 16.05 9.89 2.87
N ILE A 58 15.34 9.18 3.76
CA ILE A 58 14.92 9.71 5.07
C ILE A 58 16.14 10.07 5.94
N ASP A 59 17.19 9.25 5.94
CA ASP A 59 18.43 9.57 6.68
C ASP A 59 19.08 10.85 6.13
N LEU A 60 19.16 11.00 4.80
CA LEU A 60 19.69 12.20 4.15
C LEU A 60 18.85 13.44 4.48
N GLU A 61 17.54 13.38 4.29
CA GLU A 61 16.63 14.49 4.56
C GLU A 61 16.58 14.88 6.04
N SER A 62 16.73 13.92 6.96
CA SER A 62 16.74 14.19 8.39
C SER A 62 17.90 15.07 8.85
N ARG A 63 18.97 15.18 8.03
CA ARG A 63 20.12 16.07 8.29
C ARG A 63 19.82 17.50 7.90
N HIS A 64 18.84 17.71 7.01
CA HIS A 64 18.44 19.01 6.50
C HIS A 64 17.19 19.56 7.20
N GLN A 65 16.30 18.67 7.65
CA GLN A 65 15.03 19.04 8.25
C GLN A 65 14.65 18.11 9.41
N ASP A 66 14.18 18.70 10.52
CA ASP A 66 13.56 17.91 11.58
C ASP A 66 12.13 17.54 11.20
N PHE A 67 11.85 16.24 11.05
CA PHE A 67 10.51 15.76 10.74
C PHE A 67 9.49 16.07 11.83
N SER A 68 9.92 16.36 13.07
CA SER A 68 8.99 16.67 14.17
C SER A 68 8.19 17.96 13.97
N VAL A 69 8.67 18.88 13.13
CA VAL A 69 8.03 20.18 12.86
C VAL A 69 7.20 20.21 11.58
N LEU A 70 7.16 19.10 10.84
CA LEU A 70 6.40 19.01 9.61
C LEU A 70 4.89 18.97 9.89
N THR A 71 4.13 19.76 9.14
CA THR A 71 2.69 19.54 9.05
C THR A 71 2.39 18.26 8.27
N LYS A 72 1.21 17.67 8.48
CA LYS A 72 0.77 16.48 7.73
C LYS A 72 0.89 16.66 6.21
N ALA A 73 0.49 17.82 5.68
CA ALA A 73 0.56 18.12 4.26
C ALA A 73 2.01 18.16 3.75
N GLN A 74 2.92 18.82 4.48
CA GLN A 74 4.34 18.87 4.12
C GLN A 74 4.99 17.49 4.20
N GLY A 75 4.68 16.71 5.24
CA GLY A 75 5.17 15.35 5.35
C GLY A 75 4.70 14.47 4.19
N MET A 76 3.44 14.58 3.78
CA MET A 76 2.89 13.81 2.65
C MET A 76 3.59 14.20 1.33
N GLY A 77 3.82 15.49 1.10
CA GLY A 77 4.60 15.96 -0.03
C GLY A 77 6.02 15.41 -0.04
N LEU A 78 6.73 15.52 1.09
CA LEU A 78 8.09 14.98 1.24
C LEU A 78 8.14 13.47 0.99
N LEU A 79 7.19 12.70 1.54
CA LEU A 79 7.12 11.25 1.32
C LEU A 79 6.86 10.92 -0.16
N GLN A 80 5.97 11.66 -0.81
CA GLN A 80 5.68 11.49 -2.23
C GLN A 80 6.93 11.78 -3.09
N ASP A 81 7.63 12.87 -2.80
CA ASP A 81 8.87 13.23 -3.51
C ASP A 81 9.95 12.14 -3.33
N MET A 82 10.14 11.63 -2.11
CA MET A 82 11.06 10.52 -1.84
C MET A 82 10.67 9.25 -2.60
N LEU A 83 9.37 8.88 -2.61
CA LEU A 83 8.88 7.73 -3.38
C LEU A 83 9.14 7.88 -4.87
N THR A 84 8.83 9.05 -5.44
CA THR A 84 9.10 9.36 -6.85
C THR A 84 10.59 9.26 -7.17
N ASN A 85 11.45 9.79 -6.30
CA ASN A 85 12.90 9.69 -6.47
C ASN A 85 13.40 8.24 -6.44
N VAL A 86 12.86 7.40 -5.56
CA VAL A 86 13.18 5.97 -5.52
C VAL A 86 12.71 5.26 -6.80
N ILE A 87 11.50 5.55 -7.27
CA ILE A 87 10.97 4.98 -8.53
C ILE A 87 11.86 5.36 -9.72
N ILE A 88 12.28 6.62 -9.81
CA ILE A 88 13.16 7.09 -10.90
C ILE A 88 14.53 6.41 -10.82
N ARG A 89 15.12 6.35 -9.62
CA ARG A 89 16.44 5.76 -9.36
C ARG A 89 16.49 4.27 -9.70
N ASP A 90 15.48 3.52 -9.28
CA ASP A 90 15.38 2.06 -9.45
C ASP A 90 14.31 1.70 -10.51
N SER A 91 14.22 2.50 -11.58
CA SER A 91 13.16 2.42 -12.60
C SER A 91 13.14 1.11 -13.39
N THR A 92 14.27 0.43 -13.54
CA THR A 92 14.34 -0.86 -14.25
C THR A 92 13.63 -1.97 -13.45
N GLU A 93 13.92 -2.05 -12.16
CA GLU A 93 13.28 -2.95 -11.22
C GLU A 93 11.79 -2.64 -11.08
N PHE A 94 11.45 -1.36 -10.96
CA PHE A 94 10.08 -0.88 -10.90
C PHE A 94 9.28 -1.27 -12.15
N ASN A 95 9.80 -0.97 -13.35
CA ASN A 95 9.14 -1.33 -14.61
C ASN A 95 8.97 -2.85 -14.74
N THR A 96 9.97 -3.63 -14.31
CA THR A 96 9.88 -5.10 -14.31
C THR A 96 8.76 -5.60 -13.40
N PHE A 97 8.56 -4.95 -12.26
CA PHE A 97 7.46 -5.26 -11.33
C PHE A 97 6.10 -4.85 -11.91
N VAL A 98 5.97 -3.63 -12.43
CA VAL A 98 4.73 -3.12 -13.02
C VAL A 98 4.29 -3.94 -14.23
N LEU A 99 5.21 -4.36 -15.10
CA LEU A 99 4.92 -5.21 -16.27
C LEU A 99 4.32 -6.57 -15.91
N ARG A 100 4.49 -7.02 -14.65
CA ARG A 100 3.90 -8.27 -14.15
C ARG A 100 2.58 -8.06 -13.42
N ALA A 101 2.21 -6.82 -13.12
CA ALA A 101 0.98 -6.49 -12.42
C ALA A 101 -0.20 -6.37 -13.40
N SER A 102 -1.40 -6.63 -12.91
CA SER A 102 -2.63 -6.46 -13.70
C SER A 102 -3.02 -4.99 -13.93
N SER A 103 -2.44 -4.07 -13.14
CA SER A 103 -2.68 -2.63 -13.19
C SER A 103 -1.45 -1.92 -12.63
N GLU A 104 -0.95 -0.94 -13.37
CA GLU A 104 0.18 -0.10 -12.94
C GLU A 104 -0.16 0.67 -11.66
N ASP A 105 -1.27 1.41 -11.65
CA ASP A 105 -1.69 2.19 -10.48
C ASP A 105 -1.80 1.35 -9.20
N ALA A 106 -2.40 0.16 -9.29
CA ALA A 106 -2.52 -0.75 -8.16
C ALA A 106 -1.15 -1.27 -7.71
N ALA A 107 -0.24 -1.54 -8.65
CA ALA A 107 1.12 -1.98 -8.35
C ALA A 107 1.91 -0.88 -7.64
N VAL A 108 1.88 0.35 -8.16
CA VAL A 108 2.55 1.52 -7.56
C VAL A 108 2.05 1.74 -6.14
N GLN A 109 0.73 1.73 -5.97
CA GLN A 109 0.11 1.98 -4.69
C GLN A 109 0.45 0.89 -3.67
N ARG A 110 0.34 -0.38 -4.06
CA ARG A 110 0.71 -1.52 -3.21
C ARG A 110 2.18 -1.46 -2.80
N LEU A 111 3.08 -1.27 -3.77
CA LEU A 111 4.51 -1.17 -3.51
C LEU A 111 4.82 -0.01 -2.55
N SER A 112 4.19 1.15 -2.78
CA SER A 112 4.39 2.34 -1.95
C SER A 112 3.91 2.12 -0.51
N ILE A 113 2.70 1.57 -0.33
CA ILE A 113 2.16 1.23 1.00
C ILE A 113 3.09 0.23 1.69
N ASN A 114 3.47 -0.85 1.02
CA ASN A 114 4.32 -1.88 1.61
C ASN A 114 5.69 -1.33 2.00
N ALA A 115 6.28 -0.49 1.15
CA ALA A 115 7.56 0.14 1.43
C ALA A 115 7.48 1.12 2.62
N VAL A 116 6.43 1.95 2.67
CA VAL A 116 6.20 2.89 3.77
C VAL A 116 5.97 2.16 5.10
N LEU A 117 5.23 1.04 5.09
CA LEU A 117 5.04 0.22 6.29
C LEU A 117 6.34 -0.47 6.72
N GLY A 118 7.13 -0.93 5.75
CA GLY A 118 8.45 -1.50 6.00
C GLY A 118 9.40 -0.52 6.68
N LEU A 119 9.26 0.80 6.46
CA LEU A 119 10.16 1.80 7.05
C LEU A 119 10.22 1.75 8.56
N ARG A 120 9.13 1.38 9.25
CA ARG A 120 9.12 1.27 10.72
C ARG A 120 10.14 0.25 11.23
N THR A 121 10.36 -0.83 10.49
CA THR A 121 11.21 -1.95 10.94
C THR A 121 12.68 -1.72 10.62
N VAL A 122 13.00 -1.05 9.51
CA VAL A 122 14.38 -0.82 9.07
C VAL A 122 14.89 0.59 9.32
N CYS A 123 14.02 1.57 9.61
CA CYS A 123 14.38 2.98 9.65
C CYS A 123 13.81 3.70 10.90
N PRO A 124 14.54 3.73 12.03
CA PRO A 124 14.05 4.39 13.25
C PRO A 124 13.69 5.87 13.06
N LEU A 125 14.40 6.57 12.17
CA LEU A 125 14.15 7.99 11.85
C LEU A 125 12.82 8.21 11.13
N ALA A 126 12.35 7.22 10.35
CA ALA A 126 11.08 7.31 9.64
C ALA A 126 9.89 7.42 10.60
N ASN A 127 10.02 6.93 11.84
CA ASN A 127 8.94 7.01 12.83
C ASN A 127 8.49 8.45 13.09
N LYS A 128 9.41 9.42 13.11
CA LYS A 128 9.06 10.84 13.30
C LYS A 128 8.21 11.37 12.15
N LEU A 129 8.57 11.02 10.92
CA LEU A 129 7.82 11.40 9.73
C LEU A 129 6.44 10.72 9.73
N LEU A 130 6.40 9.39 9.90
CA LEU A 130 5.16 8.60 9.92
C LEU A 130 4.15 9.10 10.98
N VAL A 131 4.66 9.55 12.14
CA VAL A 131 3.87 10.20 13.20
C VAL A 131 3.15 11.44 12.69
N GLN A 132 3.85 12.32 11.96
CA GLN A 132 3.25 13.54 11.40
C GLN A 132 2.25 13.27 10.29
N LEU A 133 2.45 12.19 9.53
CA LEU A 133 1.51 11.80 8.48
C LEU A 133 0.16 11.31 9.04
N GLY A 134 0.08 11.10 10.35
CA GLY A 134 -1.05 10.36 10.93
C GLY A 134 -1.08 8.91 10.42
N ILE A 135 0.00 8.43 9.79
CA ILE A 135 0.29 7.01 9.58
C ILE A 135 0.85 6.49 10.91
N GLN A 136 0.09 6.77 11.95
CA GLN A 136 0.35 6.39 13.31
C GLN A 136 -0.20 4.99 13.48
N MET A 137 0.63 4.00 13.15
CA MET A 137 0.62 2.75 13.91
C MET A 137 1.25 2.95 15.31
N THR A 138 1.47 4.19 15.77
CA THR A 138 2.00 4.48 17.11
C THR A 138 1.02 4.16 18.23
N ASN A 139 -0.27 3.99 17.94
CA ASN A 139 -1.23 3.37 18.86
C ASN A 139 -1.33 1.86 18.66
N LEU A 140 -0.60 1.28 17.71
CA LEU A 140 -0.47 -0.18 17.62
C LEU A 140 0.40 -0.60 18.79
N ASP A 141 -0.24 -1.00 19.88
CA ASP A 141 0.46 -1.66 20.96
C ASP A 141 0.95 -3.00 20.41
N THR A 142 2.25 -3.07 20.12
CA THR A 142 2.91 -4.29 19.70
C THR A 142 3.32 -5.15 20.90
N ASN A 143 3.18 -4.63 22.13
CA ASN A 143 3.50 -5.35 23.37
C ASN A 143 2.32 -6.19 23.84
N LEU A 144 1.69 -6.92 22.91
CA LEU A 144 0.67 -7.89 23.23
C LEU A 144 1.28 -9.02 24.06
N SER A 145 0.54 -9.52 25.05
CA SER A 145 0.91 -10.75 25.77
C SER A 145 0.92 -11.95 24.82
N ALA A 146 1.57 -13.06 25.20
CA ALA A 146 1.61 -14.25 24.36
C ALA A 146 0.21 -14.79 23.99
N SER A 147 -0.75 -14.72 24.92
CA SER A 147 -2.14 -15.12 24.66
C SER A 147 -2.82 -14.16 23.67
N GLN A 148 -2.61 -12.85 23.81
CA GLN A 148 -3.13 -11.83 22.90
C GLN A 148 -2.56 -11.98 21.49
N GLN A 149 -1.24 -12.20 21.35
CA GLN A 149 -0.60 -12.45 20.06
C GLN A 149 -1.18 -13.69 19.39
N GLN A 150 -1.37 -14.78 20.15
CA GLN A 150 -1.91 -16.02 19.62
C GLN A 150 -3.35 -15.85 19.11
N ILE A 151 -4.21 -15.14 19.85
CA ILE A 151 -5.59 -14.92 19.40
C ILE A 151 -5.66 -13.97 18.21
N VAL A 152 -4.85 -12.90 18.20
CA VAL A 152 -4.75 -11.98 17.05
C VAL A 152 -4.37 -12.74 15.79
N ARG A 153 -3.34 -13.59 15.87
CA ARG A 153 -2.91 -14.41 14.73
C ARG A 153 -3.99 -15.40 14.31
N THR A 154 -4.67 -16.04 15.25
CA THR A 154 -5.76 -16.98 14.97
C THR A 154 -6.89 -16.29 14.20
N VAL A 155 -7.33 -15.11 14.66
CA VAL A 155 -8.37 -14.32 14.00
C VAL A 155 -7.92 -13.85 12.62
N ALA A 156 -6.67 -13.38 12.49
CA ALA A 156 -6.11 -12.95 11.22
C ALA A 156 -6.06 -14.09 10.19
N LEU A 157 -5.60 -15.27 10.58
CA LEU A 157 -5.55 -16.46 9.70
C LEU A 157 -6.97 -16.92 9.30
N ASP A 158 -7.94 -16.88 10.22
CA ASP A 158 -9.33 -17.18 9.88
C ASP A 158 -9.88 -16.18 8.85
N LEU A 159 -9.65 -14.88 9.05
CA LEU A 159 -10.05 -13.87 8.07
C LEU A 159 -9.36 -14.07 6.73
N CYS A 160 -8.05 -14.32 6.70
CA CYS A 160 -7.35 -14.66 5.46
C CYS A 160 -7.98 -15.87 4.75
N GLY A 161 -8.34 -16.93 5.49
CA GLY A 161 -9.01 -18.10 4.94
C GLY A 161 -10.41 -17.81 4.37
N GLN A 162 -11.23 -17.06 5.10
CA GLN A 162 -12.56 -16.64 4.63
C GLN A 162 -12.46 -15.77 3.38
N MET A 163 -11.53 -14.80 3.37
CA MET A 163 -11.33 -13.90 2.25
C MET A 163 -10.76 -14.63 1.02
N ALA A 164 -9.88 -15.62 1.23
CA ALA A 164 -9.39 -16.48 0.16
C ALA A 164 -10.53 -17.32 -0.46
N ALA A 165 -11.45 -17.82 0.35
CA ALA A 165 -12.63 -18.54 -0.14
C ALA A 165 -13.57 -17.61 -0.94
N LEU A 166 -13.79 -16.38 -0.49
CA LEU A 166 -14.57 -15.38 -1.24
C LEU A 166 -13.89 -14.97 -2.56
N ASN A 167 -12.54 -14.90 -2.55
CA ASN A 167 -11.72 -14.57 -3.70
C ASN A 167 -11.70 -15.68 -4.75
N SER A 168 -11.81 -16.95 -4.35
CA SER A 168 -11.87 -18.08 -5.29
C SER A 168 -13.19 -18.14 -6.06
N VAL A 169 -14.29 -17.64 -5.48
CA VAL A 169 -15.57 -17.47 -6.18
C VAL A 169 -15.49 -16.34 -7.19
N GLN A 170 -14.96 -15.18 -6.78
CA GLN A 170 -14.69 -14.05 -7.66
C GLN A 170 -13.54 -13.22 -7.10
N ALA A 171 -12.52 -13.05 -7.94
CA ALA A 171 -11.30 -12.32 -7.59
C ALA A 171 -11.63 -10.92 -7.05
N PHE A 172 -11.02 -10.55 -5.92
CA PHE A 172 -11.22 -9.26 -5.25
C PHE A 172 -10.90 -8.08 -6.16
N SER A 173 -9.87 -8.21 -6.99
CA SER A 173 -9.51 -7.19 -8.00
C SER A 173 -10.62 -6.90 -9.02
N ARG A 174 -11.59 -7.81 -9.19
CA ARG A 174 -12.76 -7.64 -10.07
C ARG A 174 -13.99 -7.11 -9.36
N ARG A 175 -13.96 -6.94 -8.03
CA ARG A 175 -15.05 -6.39 -7.23
C ARG A 175 -14.91 -4.87 -7.11
N LEU A 176 -15.99 -4.19 -6.75
CA LEU A 176 -15.92 -2.76 -6.44
C LEU A 176 -15.25 -2.53 -5.07
N PRO A 177 -14.57 -1.40 -4.82
CA PRO A 177 -13.99 -1.06 -3.51
C PRO A 177 -14.97 -1.20 -2.35
N THR A 178 -16.20 -0.68 -2.51
CA THR A 178 -17.25 -0.75 -1.49
C THR A 178 -17.69 -2.18 -1.20
N GLU A 179 -17.79 -3.02 -2.22
CA GLU A 179 -18.13 -4.43 -2.10
C GLU A 179 -17.03 -5.22 -1.38
N ARG A 180 -15.75 -4.95 -1.70
CA ARG A 180 -14.61 -5.58 -1.00
C ARG A 180 -14.61 -5.25 0.50
N LEU A 181 -14.84 -3.98 0.85
CA LEU A 181 -14.91 -3.56 2.24
C LEU A 181 -16.10 -4.20 2.97
N GLU A 182 -17.26 -4.28 2.34
CA GLU A 182 -18.44 -4.95 2.90
C GLU A 182 -18.16 -6.43 3.19
N LEU A 183 -17.58 -7.17 2.23
CA LEU A 183 -17.19 -8.57 2.42
C LEU A 183 -16.18 -8.74 3.58
N TYR A 184 -15.21 -7.84 3.67
CA TYR A 184 -14.26 -7.82 4.79
C TYR A 184 -14.96 -7.62 6.14
N TYR A 185 -15.89 -6.66 6.24
CA TYR A 185 -16.64 -6.43 7.48
C TYR A 185 -17.54 -7.60 7.85
N GLN A 186 -18.17 -8.25 6.87
CA GLN A 186 -18.95 -9.47 7.10
C GLN A 186 -18.06 -10.61 7.64
N ALA A 187 -16.88 -10.82 7.04
CA ALA A 187 -15.91 -11.78 7.53
C ALA A 187 -15.43 -11.45 8.95
N ARG A 188 -15.18 -10.16 9.25
CA ARG A 188 -14.84 -9.67 10.60
C ARG A 188 -15.94 -9.99 11.62
N ILE A 189 -17.21 -9.70 11.30
CA ILE A 189 -18.34 -10.04 12.18
C ILE A 189 -18.42 -11.55 12.41
N ALA A 190 -18.23 -12.37 11.37
CA ALA A 190 -18.21 -13.82 11.49
C ALA A 190 -17.05 -14.32 12.39
N ALA A 191 -15.86 -13.75 12.24
CA ALA A 191 -14.71 -14.06 13.06
C ALA A 191 -14.92 -13.67 14.54
N ILE A 192 -15.52 -12.50 14.81
CA ILE A 192 -15.91 -12.08 16.17
C ILE A 192 -16.88 -13.10 16.79
N ARG A 193 -17.91 -13.53 16.04
CA ARG A 193 -18.86 -14.52 16.56
C ARG A 193 -18.20 -15.85 16.90
N ARG A 194 -17.21 -16.28 16.09
CA ARG A 194 -16.51 -17.56 16.28
C ARG A 194 -15.47 -17.51 17.40
N HIS A 195 -14.74 -16.41 17.51
CA HIS A 195 -13.59 -16.26 18.41
C HIS A 195 -13.88 -15.35 19.60
N GLY A 196 -15.10 -14.82 19.73
CA GLY A 196 -15.45 -13.79 20.71
C GLY A 196 -15.10 -14.18 22.14
N GLN A 197 -15.41 -15.40 22.57
CA GLN A 197 -15.06 -15.86 23.92
C GLN A 197 -13.54 -15.88 24.15
N THR A 198 -12.77 -16.41 23.20
CA THR A 198 -11.29 -16.43 23.31
C THR A 198 -10.67 -15.04 23.21
N ILE A 199 -11.28 -14.13 22.46
CA ILE A 199 -10.89 -12.72 22.39
C ILE A 199 -11.08 -12.07 23.76
N LEU A 200 -12.26 -12.22 24.37
CA LEU A 200 -12.56 -11.67 25.70
C LEU A 200 -11.66 -12.25 26.80
N ILE A 201 -11.37 -13.55 26.75
CA ILE A 201 -10.42 -14.18 27.70
C ILE A 201 -9.01 -13.56 27.56
N ALA A 202 -8.58 -13.23 26.35
CA ALA A 202 -7.23 -12.70 26.10
C ALA A 202 -7.09 -11.19 26.35
N PHE A 203 -8.13 -10.41 26.06
CA PHE A 203 -8.10 -8.94 26.12
C PHE A 203 -8.89 -8.33 27.29
N GLY A 204 -9.73 -9.12 27.98
CA GLY A 204 -10.63 -8.65 29.02
C GLY A 204 -11.97 -8.14 28.49
N ASP A 205 -12.93 -7.98 29.40
CA ASP A 205 -14.26 -7.45 29.09
C ASP A 205 -14.22 -5.94 28.77
N GLU A 206 -13.13 -5.26 29.13
CA GLU A 206 -12.86 -3.86 28.78
C GLU A 206 -12.82 -3.65 27.26
N LEU A 207 -12.45 -4.68 26.50
CA LEU A 207 -12.44 -4.63 25.03
C LEU A 207 -13.81 -4.24 24.45
N LEU A 208 -14.91 -4.62 25.10
CA LEU A 208 -16.28 -4.31 24.66
C LEU A 208 -16.69 -2.85 24.94
N ASN A 209 -15.98 -2.19 25.86
CA ASN A 209 -16.34 -0.87 26.38
C ASN A 209 -15.31 0.21 26.03
N ASP A 210 -14.10 -0.17 25.62
CA ASP A 210 -13.03 0.73 25.18
C ASP A 210 -12.78 0.61 23.68
N ALA A 211 -13.32 1.57 22.92
CA ALA A 211 -13.15 1.65 21.47
C ALA A 211 -11.67 1.72 21.05
N ARG A 212 -10.78 2.29 21.88
CA ARG A 212 -9.35 2.38 21.56
C ARG A 212 -8.69 1.00 21.67
N LEU A 213 -9.05 0.23 22.68
CA LEU A 213 -8.55 -1.14 22.85
C LEU A 213 -9.06 -2.03 21.72
N GLU A 214 -10.33 -1.89 21.34
CA GLU A 214 -10.91 -2.60 20.20
C GLU A 214 -10.18 -2.25 18.90
N ASP A 215 -10.02 -0.96 18.61
CA ASP A 215 -9.29 -0.48 17.42
C ASP A 215 -7.86 -1.02 17.37
N ASN A 216 -7.15 -0.99 18.50
CA ASN A 216 -5.78 -1.49 18.58
C ASN A 216 -5.69 -3.01 18.34
N MET A 217 -6.63 -3.80 18.87
CA MET A 217 -6.72 -5.22 18.56
C MET A 217 -6.90 -5.44 17.05
N TRP A 218 -7.82 -4.71 16.42
CA TRP A 218 -8.08 -4.85 14.97
C TRP A 218 -6.91 -4.37 14.11
N LEU A 219 -6.19 -3.33 14.52
CA LEU A 219 -4.98 -2.92 13.84
C LEU A 219 -3.91 -4.02 13.89
N ASN A 220 -3.79 -4.75 15.01
CA ASN A 220 -2.89 -5.89 15.12
C ASN A 220 -3.34 -7.07 14.24
N VAL A 221 -4.65 -7.34 14.16
CA VAL A 221 -5.20 -8.34 13.22
C VAL A 221 -4.91 -7.95 11.78
N ASP A 222 -5.17 -6.70 11.39
CA ASP A 222 -4.92 -6.18 10.04
C ASP A 222 -3.42 -6.21 9.68
N GLN A 223 -2.54 -6.05 10.67
CA GLN A 223 -1.10 -6.19 10.49
C GLN A 223 -0.71 -7.64 10.21
N VAL A 224 -1.19 -8.60 11.00
CA VAL A 224 -0.91 -10.02 10.78
C VAL A 224 -1.52 -10.51 9.45
N MET A 225 -2.75 -10.09 9.12
CA MET A 225 -3.35 -10.43 7.82
C MET A 225 -2.52 -9.89 6.65
N PHE A 226 -1.91 -8.73 6.82
CA PHE A 226 -1.04 -8.16 5.78
C PHE A 226 0.24 -8.98 5.57
N GLU A 227 0.77 -9.56 6.64
CA GLU A 227 1.94 -10.44 6.57
C GLU A 227 1.57 -11.84 6.01
N GLU A 228 0.43 -12.40 6.41
CA GLU A 228 0.01 -13.77 6.07
C GLU A 228 -0.73 -13.85 4.72
N CYS A 229 -1.48 -12.81 4.32
CA CYS A 229 -2.23 -12.77 3.07
C CYS A 229 -2.18 -11.38 2.36
N PRO A 230 -0.98 -10.94 1.90
CA PRO A 230 -0.76 -9.61 1.34
C PRO A 230 -1.59 -9.31 0.08
N ASP A 231 -1.84 -10.31 -0.77
CA ASP A 231 -2.58 -10.12 -2.02
C ASP A 231 -4.04 -9.67 -1.81
N LEU A 232 -4.65 -10.09 -0.68
CA LEU A 232 -6.03 -9.73 -0.32
C LEU A 232 -6.08 -8.41 0.46
N THR A 233 -5.16 -8.23 1.40
CA THR A 233 -5.14 -7.09 2.31
C THR A 233 -4.61 -5.81 1.69
N GLY A 234 -3.71 -5.91 0.70
CA GLY A 234 -3.20 -4.74 -0.01
C GLY A 234 -4.32 -3.91 -0.65
N LEU A 235 -5.26 -4.57 -1.33
CA LEU A 235 -6.44 -3.93 -1.93
C LEU A 235 -7.37 -3.32 -0.87
N LEU A 236 -7.61 -4.03 0.24
CA LEU A 236 -8.48 -3.54 1.32
C LEU A 236 -7.90 -2.29 2.01
N ARG A 237 -6.58 -2.23 2.21
CA ARG A 237 -5.91 -1.06 2.79
C ARG A 237 -6.04 0.16 1.89
N VAL A 238 -5.91 -0.02 0.57
CA VAL A 238 -6.18 1.02 -0.42
C VAL A 238 -7.61 1.53 -0.32
N ASP A 239 -8.58 0.62 -0.34
CA ASP A 239 -10.00 0.98 -0.30
C ASP A 239 -10.36 1.73 0.98
N ARG A 240 -9.85 1.27 2.13
CA ARG A 240 -10.05 1.92 3.44
C ARG A 240 -9.39 3.30 3.50
N GLY A 241 -8.18 3.44 2.95
CA GLY A 241 -7.50 4.73 2.82
C GLY A 241 -8.31 5.73 1.98
N MET A 242 -8.82 5.31 0.82
CA MET A 242 -9.65 6.14 -0.06
C MET A 242 -10.97 6.52 0.60
N ALA A 243 -11.64 5.59 1.28
CA ALA A 243 -12.87 5.87 2.02
C ALA A 243 -12.65 6.91 3.12
N ASN A 244 -11.53 6.84 3.84
CA ASN A 244 -11.16 7.81 4.86
C ASN A 244 -10.88 9.20 4.28
N LEU A 245 -10.18 9.28 3.14
CA LEU A 245 -9.95 10.56 2.45
C LEU A 245 -11.25 11.19 1.96
N GLN A 246 -12.17 10.40 1.41
CA GLN A 246 -13.49 10.88 1.01
C GLN A 246 -14.28 11.40 2.21
N LYS A 247 -14.21 10.72 3.36
CA LYS A 247 -14.84 11.18 4.60
C LYS A 247 -14.26 12.53 5.05
N GLN A 248 -12.93 12.67 5.05
CA GLN A 248 -12.25 13.92 5.41
C GLN A 248 -12.58 15.07 4.47
N SER A 249 -12.72 14.81 3.16
CA SER A 249 -13.09 15.86 2.18
C SER A 249 -14.52 16.38 2.33
N LYS A 250 -15.40 15.60 2.97
CA LYS A 250 -16.81 15.96 3.19
C LYS A 250 -17.03 16.62 4.55
N GLU A 251 -16.09 16.44 5.47
CA GLU A 251 -16.15 17.07 6.79
C GLU A 251 -15.78 18.55 6.62
N PRO A 252 -16.67 19.49 6.98
CA PRO A 252 -16.35 20.92 6.88
C PRO A 252 -15.05 21.19 7.64
N GLU A 253 -14.10 21.89 7.01
CA GLU A 253 -12.86 22.31 7.67
C GLU A 253 -13.27 22.94 9.01
N PRO A 254 -12.79 22.41 10.17
CA PRO A 254 -13.20 22.90 11.47
C PRO A 254 -12.93 24.40 11.48
N ALA A 255 -14.00 25.19 11.67
CA ALA A 255 -13.96 26.64 11.53
C ALA A 255 -12.71 27.15 12.26
N GLN A 256 -11.76 27.69 11.48
CA GLN A 256 -10.51 28.19 12.04
C GLN A 256 -10.87 29.12 13.19
N PRO A 257 -10.28 28.95 14.39
CA PRO A 257 -10.63 29.75 15.54
C PRO A 257 -10.50 31.22 15.13
N THR A 258 -11.64 31.89 14.97
CA THR A 258 -11.70 33.28 14.56
C THR A 258 -10.88 34.03 15.58
N LYS A 259 -9.76 34.62 15.13
CA LYS A 259 -8.85 35.39 15.99
C LYS A 259 -9.71 36.27 16.88
N ALA A 260 -9.70 35.98 18.18
CA ALA A 260 -10.51 36.70 19.15
C ALA A 260 -10.21 38.18 18.97
N THR A 261 -11.22 38.97 18.56
CA THR A 261 -11.10 40.41 18.45
C THR A 261 -10.58 40.92 19.79
N PRO A 262 -9.40 41.56 19.85
CA PRO A 262 -8.83 41.99 21.12
C PRO A 262 -9.80 42.94 21.79
N ALA A 263 -10.26 42.55 22.99
CA ALA A 263 -11.13 43.37 23.81
C ALA A 263 -10.44 44.72 24.05
N ARG A 264 -11.04 45.78 23.51
CA ARG A 264 -10.60 47.16 23.67
C ARG A 264 -10.63 47.50 25.17
N ARG A 265 -9.49 47.43 25.86
CA ARG A 265 -9.38 47.89 27.26
C ARG A 265 -9.71 49.38 27.28
N GLY A 266 -10.87 49.70 27.84
CA GLY A 266 -11.27 51.08 28.12
C GLY A 266 -10.27 51.70 29.09
N HIS A 267 -9.50 52.67 28.60
CA HIS A 267 -8.76 53.61 29.42
C HIS A 267 -9.79 54.54 30.10
N LYS A 268 -10.07 54.32 31.39
CA LYS A 268 -10.68 55.35 32.23
C LYS A 268 -9.58 56.34 32.62
N LYS A 269 -9.76 57.60 32.25
CA LYS A 269 -9.05 58.75 32.83
C LYS A 269 -9.75 59.18 34.11
#